data_AF-A0A2B7WR37-F1
#
_entry.id   AF-A0A2B7WR37-F1
#
_cell.length_a   1.000
_cell.length_b   1.000
_cell.length_c   1.000
_cell.angle_alpha   90.00
_cell.angle_beta   90.00
_cell.angle_gamma   90.00
#
_symmetry.space_group_name_H-M   'P 1'
#
loop_
_entity.id
_entity.type
_entity.pdbx_description
1 polymer ?
#
loop_
_entity_poly.entity_id
_entity_poly.type
_entity_poly.pdbx_seq_one_letter_code
_entity_poly.pdbx_strand_id
1 'polypeptide(L)'
;MKVEKQDPVIEVATPWDLTVKVEEEEVRRKYGADGRRGITTTKKSASFRVDKDTLINASWYFRTMLSGSWNESQTNTILLKGDTLKSMEVWFRALHSTLSAMPMDSISIAEIWHTIQAGDKYGLDRARLRSGFRTWWSSEATADRLTDMNVCRQLMFPAYAFDYTLGFRAVTRALVYNWPGHITEMRPNAIKHNLNSDNKMHLRPRVIQQLNATKADLRNKIYRCLFMDFNFILKKAKCTCHEETLCNYLRELSRIGVQPLGGELPHRSIKDIIDSLGRFNEENMRSKKAPTVRGVHFSSTTAVFLGSGSHSVY
;
A
#
# COMPACT_ATOMS: atom_id res chain seq x y z
N MET A 1 43.51 8.59 21.68
CA MET A 1 43.34 9.00 20.27
C MET A 1 41.94 8.61 19.81
N LYS A 2 41.06 9.59 19.54
CA LYS A 2 39.84 9.32 18.77
C LYS A 2 40.28 9.17 17.32
N VAL A 3 40.15 7.97 16.77
CA VAL A 3 40.30 7.77 15.33
C VAL A 3 39.17 8.57 14.67
N GLU A 4 39.52 9.67 14.03
CA GLU A 4 38.59 10.45 13.23
C GLU A 4 38.16 9.55 12.07
N LYS A 5 36.92 9.06 12.13
CA LYS A 5 36.41 8.13 11.14
C LYS A 5 36.24 8.92 9.85
N GLN A 6 37.15 8.75 8.89
CA GLN A 6 37.05 9.39 7.59
C GLN A 6 35.73 9.00 6.92
N ASP A 7 35.04 10.00 6.38
CA ASP A 7 33.84 9.78 5.59
C ASP A 7 34.20 8.92 4.36
N PRO A 8 33.39 7.91 4.02
CA PRO A 8 33.62 7.10 2.84
C PRO A 8 33.61 7.97 1.57
N VAL A 9 34.52 7.67 0.65
CA VAL A 9 34.59 8.25 -0.69
C VAL A 9 34.10 7.22 -1.70
N ILE A 10 33.11 7.60 -2.49
CA ILE A 10 32.47 6.73 -3.49
C ILE A 10 32.79 7.29 -4.88
N GLU A 11 33.48 6.48 -5.69
CA GLU A 11 33.78 6.84 -7.09
C GLU A 11 32.62 6.46 -7.99
N VAL A 12 32.01 7.48 -8.61
CA VAL A 12 30.86 7.34 -9.50
C VAL A 12 31.27 7.51 -10.97
N ALA A 13 32.23 8.40 -11.24
CA ALA A 13 32.71 8.76 -12.57
C ALA A 13 34.24 8.63 -12.68
N THR A 14 34.72 8.37 -13.90
CA THR A 14 36.14 8.44 -14.25
C THR A 14 36.25 8.93 -15.70
N PRO A 15 36.86 10.10 -15.96
CA PRO A 15 37.39 11.07 -14.99
C PRO A 15 36.30 11.71 -14.11
N TRP A 16 36.71 12.36 -13.02
CA TRP A 16 35.84 13.16 -12.15
C TRP A 16 36.50 14.52 -11.89
N ASP A 17 35.69 15.57 -11.74
CA ASP A 17 36.13 16.95 -11.51
C ASP A 17 35.35 17.66 -10.39
N LEU A 18 34.36 16.97 -9.80
CA LEU A 18 33.55 17.47 -8.68
C LEU A 18 33.44 16.44 -7.56
N THR A 19 33.55 16.91 -6.32
CA THR A 19 33.26 16.17 -5.10
C THR A 19 31.92 16.64 -4.51
N VAL A 20 30.94 15.75 -4.43
CA VAL A 20 29.66 16.04 -3.79
C VAL A 20 29.65 15.41 -2.40
N LYS A 21 29.71 16.22 -1.35
CA LYS A 21 29.52 15.76 0.02
C LYS A 21 28.03 15.65 0.30
N VAL A 22 27.55 14.50 0.75
CA VAL A 22 26.17 14.30 1.19
C VAL A 22 26.16 14.06 2.69
N GLU A 23 25.31 14.79 3.40
CA GLU A 23 25.09 14.65 4.84
C GLU A 23 23.64 14.20 5.10
N GLU A 24 23.50 12.97 5.60
CA GLU A 24 22.23 12.50 6.15
C GLU A 24 22.00 13.17 7.49
N GLU A 25 20.85 13.81 7.65
CA GLU A 25 20.50 14.51 8.87
C GLU A 25 19.52 13.69 9.72
N GLU A 26 19.64 13.78 11.04
CA GLU A 26 18.63 13.32 11.99
C GLU A 26 18.10 14.53 12.77
N VAL A 27 16.77 14.65 12.81
CA VAL A 27 16.09 15.65 13.63
C VAL A 27 15.81 15.06 15.01
N ARG A 28 16.43 15.62 16.05
CA ARG A 28 16.09 15.33 17.44
C ARG A 28 15.21 16.43 17.97
N ARG A 29 13.96 16.09 18.31
CA ARG A 29 13.07 17.01 19.03
C ARG A 29 13.54 17.07 20.49
N LYS A 30 14.03 18.23 20.92
CA LYS A 30 14.17 18.53 22.35
C LYS A 30 12.94 19.32 22.78
N TYR A 31 12.33 18.90 23.89
CA TYR A 31 11.34 19.72 24.59
C TYR A 31 12.12 20.69 25.50
N GLY A 32 12.17 21.96 25.11
CA GLY A 32 12.66 23.04 25.97
C GLY A 32 11.50 23.84 26.56
N ALA A 33 11.79 24.63 27.60
CA ALA A 33 10.81 25.45 28.33
C ALA A 33 10.10 26.50 27.43
N ASP A 34 10.71 26.86 26.30
CA ASP A 34 10.26 27.92 25.38
C ASP A 34 9.58 27.39 24.11
N GLY A 35 9.25 26.09 24.06
CA GLY A 35 8.59 25.44 22.92
C GLY A 35 9.50 24.52 22.08
N ARG A 36 8.90 23.89 21.05
CA ARG A 36 9.56 22.86 20.21
C ARG A 36 10.67 23.45 19.34
N ARG A 37 11.94 23.38 19.76
CA ARG A 37 13.10 23.54 18.87
C ARG A 37 13.66 22.17 18.49
N GLY A 38 13.53 21.80 17.22
CA GLY A 38 14.21 20.62 16.65
C GLY A 38 15.68 20.95 16.43
N ILE A 39 16.58 20.12 16.97
CA ILE A 39 18.01 20.19 16.64
C ILE A 39 18.26 19.19 15.52
N THR A 40 18.77 19.67 14.40
CA THR A 40 19.22 18.84 13.28
C THR A 40 20.71 18.52 13.46
N THR A 41 21.05 17.24 13.45
CA THR A 41 22.44 16.78 13.57
C THR A 41 22.79 15.85 12.42
N THR A 42 24.00 15.96 11.87
CA THR A 42 24.52 15.02 10.88
C THR A 42 24.61 13.63 11.50
N LYS A 43 23.91 12.67 10.90
CA LYS A 43 23.89 11.27 11.31
C LYS A 43 24.98 10.47 10.59
N LYS A 44 25.14 10.71 9.29
CA LYS A 44 26.12 10.05 8.41
C LYS A 44 26.52 10.99 7.28
N SER A 45 27.69 10.77 6.71
CA SER A 45 28.20 11.52 5.57
C SER A 45 28.97 10.63 4.61
N ALA A 46 29.03 11.02 3.34
CA ALA A 46 29.91 10.45 2.33
C ALA A 46 30.27 11.50 1.28
N SER A 47 31.38 11.29 0.58
CA SER A 47 31.79 12.12 -0.57
C SER A 47 31.69 11.32 -1.85
N PHE A 48 31.07 11.88 -2.88
CA PHE A 48 30.90 11.26 -4.19
C PHE A 48 31.76 11.98 -5.23
N ARG A 49 32.57 11.24 -5.96
CA ARG A 49 33.38 11.76 -7.08
C ARG A 49 32.61 11.61 -8.38
N VAL A 50 32.22 12.73 -8.97
CA VAL A 50 31.31 12.83 -10.13
C VAL A 50 31.88 13.76 -11.19
N ASP A 51 31.28 13.74 -12.37
CA ASP A 51 31.50 14.68 -13.45
C ASP A 51 30.53 15.87 -13.34
N LYS A 52 31.07 17.09 -13.28
CA LYS A 52 30.36 18.35 -13.06
C LYS A 52 29.39 18.65 -14.19
N ASP A 53 29.85 18.48 -15.43
CA ASP A 53 29.06 18.75 -16.62
C ASP A 53 27.87 17.79 -16.73
N THR A 54 28.05 16.53 -16.35
CA THR A 54 26.96 15.55 -16.25
C THR A 54 25.87 16.03 -15.29
N LEU A 55 26.21 16.57 -14.12
CA LEU A 55 25.23 17.13 -13.19
C LEU A 55 24.55 18.39 -13.75
N ILE A 56 25.31 19.33 -14.32
CA ILE A 56 24.80 20.58 -14.93
C ILE A 56 23.80 20.27 -16.06
N ASN A 57 24.07 19.23 -16.85
CA ASN A 57 23.23 18.81 -17.96
C ASN A 57 22.01 18.00 -17.49
N ALA A 58 22.10 17.33 -16.34
CA ALA A 58 21.03 16.51 -15.81
C ALA A 58 19.87 17.30 -15.19
N SER A 59 20.13 18.49 -14.62
CA SER A 59 19.10 19.28 -13.95
C SER A 59 19.39 20.77 -13.91
N TRP A 60 18.31 21.56 -14.03
CA TRP A 60 18.33 23.00 -13.79
C TRP A 60 18.85 23.37 -12.39
N TYR A 61 18.56 22.57 -11.36
CA TYR A 61 19.05 22.81 -10.01
C TYR A 61 20.58 22.84 -9.95
N PHE A 62 21.22 21.79 -10.47
CA PHE A 62 22.68 21.69 -10.48
C PHE A 62 23.31 22.69 -11.44
N ARG A 63 22.66 22.98 -12.59
CA ARG A 63 23.09 24.05 -13.49
C ARG A 63 23.15 25.40 -12.78
N THR A 64 22.09 25.79 -12.07
CA THR A 64 22.06 27.07 -11.35
C THR A 64 23.10 27.11 -10.24
N MET A 65 23.29 26.01 -9.51
CA MET A 65 24.28 25.91 -8.42
C MET A 65 25.73 25.96 -8.93
N LEU A 66 26.06 25.22 -9.98
CA LEU A 66 27.43 24.96 -10.42
C LEU A 66 27.93 25.90 -11.53
N SER A 67 27.03 26.58 -12.24
CA SER A 67 27.36 27.52 -13.33
C SER A 67 27.12 29.00 -12.95
N GLY A 68 26.58 29.28 -11.76
CA GLY A 68 26.22 30.63 -11.32
C GLY A 68 27.34 31.38 -10.60
N SER A 69 27.01 32.47 -9.91
CA SER A 69 27.92 33.25 -9.06
C SER A 69 27.99 32.76 -7.60
N TRP A 70 27.56 31.53 -7.35
CA TRP A 70 27.49 30.94 -6.00
C TRP A 70 28.89 30.50 -5.55
N ASN A 71 29.14 30.45 -4.24
CA ASN A 71 30.44 29.96 -3.75
C ASN A 71 30.75 28.55 -4.27
N GLU A 72 29.70 27.73 -4.38
CA GLU A 72 29.73 26.38 -4.94
C GLU A 72 30.17 26.30 -6.40
N SER A 73 30.05 27.37 -7.19
CA SER A 73 30.54 27.38 -8.58
C SER A 73 32.05 27.60 -8.67
N GLN A 74 32.65 28.19 -7.63
CA GLN A 74 34.08 28.48 -7.51
C GLN A 74 34.87 27.34 -6.84
N THR A 75 34.17 26.34 -6.28
CA THR A 75 34.79 25.18 -5.63
C THR A 75 34.52 23.89 -6.41
N ASN A 76 35.44 22.94 -6.32
CA ASN A 76 35.23 21.57 -6.80
C ASN A 76 34.54 20.69 -5.75
N THR A 77 33.90 21.31 -4.76
CA THR A 77 33.19 20.62 -3.69
C THR A 77 31.86 21.32 -3.40
N ILE A 78 30.78 20.54 -3.38
CA ILE A 78 29.45 21.01 -2.94
C ILE A 78 28.91 20.14 -1.79
N LEU A 79 27.99 20.69 -1.00
CA LEU A 79 27.39 20.01 0.14
C LEU A 79 25.87 19.89 -0.03
N LEU A 80 25.38 18.66 -0.02
CA LEU A 80 23.95 18.33 -0.04
C LEU A 80 23.51 17.80 1.32
N LYS A 81 22.43 18.36 1.87
CA LYS A 81 21.91 18.02 3.20
C LYS A 81 20.50 17.46 3.12
N GLY A 82 20.21 16.50 3.99
CA GLY A 82 18.87 15.99 4.25
C GLY A 82 18.40 14.88 3.30
N ASP A 83 19.28 14.37 2.43
CA ASP A 83 19.03 13.19 1.59
C ASP A 83 19.77 11.97 2.16
N THR A 84 19.33 10.76 1.81
CA THR A 84 20.07 9.55 2.19
C THR A 84 21.26 9.33 1.25
N LEU A 85 22.35 8.76 1.77
CA LEU A 85 23.54 8.46 0.96
C LEU A 85 23.19 7.55 -0.20
N LYS A 86 22.37 6.53 0.04
CA LYS A 86 22.02 5.52 -0.98
C LYS A 86 21.11 6.09 -2.06
N SER A 87 20.14 6.94 -1.72
CA SER A 87 19.30 7.62 -2.73
C SER A 87 20.12 8.54 -3.63
N MET A 88 21.08 9.28 -3.07
CA MET A 88 21.99 10.12 -3.85
C MET A 88 22.95 9.29 -4.70
N GLU A 89 23.48 8.18 -4.18
CA GLU A 89 24.33 7.27 -4.95
C GLU A 89 23.57 6.70 -6.16
N VAL A 90 22.31 6.27 -5.98
CA VAL A 90 21.46 5.79 -7.09
C VAL A 90 21.33 6.84 -8.18
N TRP A 91 21.05 8.10 -7.82
CA TRP A 91 20.96 9.18 -8.80
C TRP A 91 22.29 9.46 -9.49
N PHE A 92 23.38 9.63 -8.73
CA PHE A 92 24.68 9.92 -9.34
C PHE A 92 25.10 8.80 -10.28
N ARG A 93 24.98 7.53 -9.88
CA ARG A 93 25.29 6.41 -10.77
C ARG A 93 24.39 6.36 -12.00
N ALA A 94 23.10 6.65 -11.87
CA ALA A 94 22.19 6.69 -13.02
C ALA A 94 22.52 7.82 -14.00
N LEU A 95 22.93 9.00 -13.50
CA LEU A 95 23.35 10.13 -14.34
C LEU A 95 24.63 9.82 -15.12
N HIS A 96 25.56 9.08 -14.51
CA HIS A 96 26.84 8.70 -15.11
C HIS A 96 26.80 7.34 -15.83
N SER A 97 25.63 6.72 -15.97
CA SER A 97 25.48 5.38 -16.56
C SER A 97 26.28 4.26 -15.88
N THR A 98 26.56 4.41 -14.58
CA THR A 98 27.30 3.44 -13.75
C THR A 98 26.42 2.74 -12.71
N LEU A 99 25.09 2.72 -12.92
CA LEU A 99 24.12 2.11 -12.00
C LEU A 99 24.35 0.61 -11.81
N SER A 100 24.86 -0.10 -12.82
CA SER A 100 25.21 -1.52 -12.74
C SER A 100 26.32 -1.85 -11.74
N ALA A 101 27.13 -0.87 -11.33
CA ALA A 101 28.14 -1.04 -10.30
C ALA A 101 27.57 -1.09 -8.88
N MET A 102 26.26 -0.83 -8.72
CA MET A 102 25.56 -0.96 -7.45
C MET A 102 24.68 -2.22 -7.43
N PRO A 103 24.70 -3.01 -6.34
CA PRO A 103 23.73 -4.07 -6.12
C PRO A 103 22.34 -3.47 -5.86
N MET A 104 21.47 -3.50 -6.86
CA MET A 104 20.12 -2.90 -6.76
C MET A 104 19.25 -3.59 -5.69
N ASP A 105 19.42 -4.89 -5.49
CA ASP A 105 18.76 -5.69 -4.44
C ASP A 105 19.11 -5.25 -3.01
N SER A 106 20.22 -4.52 -2.82
CA SER A 106 20.56 -3.92 -1.52
C SER A 106 19.72 -2.68 -1.15
N ILE A 107 18.90 -2.17 -2.07
CA ILE A 107 18.10 -0.96 -1.89
C ILE A 107 16.77 -1.34 -1.23
N SER A 108 16.49 -0.77 -0.05
CA SER A 108 15.21 -1.00 0.63
C SER A 108 14.04 -0.21 -0.01
N ILE A 109 12.80 -0.58 0.30
CA ILE A 109 11.61 0.22 -0.10
C ILE A 109 11.74 1.66 0.37
N ALA A 110 12.22 1.90 1.59
CA ALA A 110 12.41 3.27 2.12
C ALA A 110 13.43 4.07 1.30
N GLU A 111 14.52 3.44 0.86
CA GLU A 111 15.52 4.07 -0.01
C GLU A 111 14.94 4.42 -1.39
N ILE A 112 14.06 3.60 -1.95
CA ILE A 112 13.36 3.94 -3.20
C ILE A 112 12.45 5.16 -3.02
N TRP A 113 11.75 5.26 -1.90
CA TRP A 113 10.96 6.47 -1.59
C TRP A 113 11.86 7.71 -1.48
N HIS A 114 13.00 7.62 -0.81
CA HIS A 114 13.99 8.70 -0.76
C HIS A 114 14.59 9.02 -2.12
N THR A 115 14.78 8.01 -2.98
CA THR A 115 15.23 8.22 -4.36
C THR A 115 14.20 9.02 -5.16
N ILE A 116 12.90 8.71 -5.03
CA ILE A 116 11.85 9.50 -5.67
C ILE A 116 11.86 10.94 -5.15
N GLN A 117 12.01 11.11 -3.83
CA GLN A 117 12.07 12.43 -3.18
C GLN A 117 13.26 13.27 -3.65
N ALA A 118 14.46 12.69 -3.69
CA ALA A 118 15.65 13.36 -4.19
C ALA A 118 15.46 13.75 -5.67
N GLY A 119 14.82 12.90 -6.46
CA GLY A 119 14.46 13.21 -7.84
C GLY A 119 13.58 14.45 -7.97
N ASP A 120 12.53 14.55 -7.15
CA ASP A 120 11.65 15.73 -7.11
C ASP A 120 12.38 16.97 -6.59
N LYS A 121 13.20 16.84 -5.54
CA LYS A 121 13.97 17.93 -4.92
C LYS A 121 14.94 18.56 -5.92
N TYR A 122 15.65 17.72 -6.66
CA TYR A 122 16.70 18.13 -7.59
C TYR A 122 16.22 18.22 -9.03
N GLY A 123 14.93 18.04 -9.33
CA GLY A 123 14.39 18.12 -10.70
C GLY A 123 15.00 17.11 -11.67
N LEU A 124 15.31 15.90 -11.18
CA LEU A 124 15.94 14.84 -11.97
C LEU A 124 14.89 13.99 -12.69
N ASP A 125 15.16 13.66 -13.95
CA ASP A 125 14.26 12.83 -14.76
C ASP A 125 14.24 11.37 -14.29
N ARG A 126 13.13 10.98 -13.64
CA ARG A 126 12.85 9.61 -13.19
C ARG A 126 12.88 8.58 -14.31
N ALA A 127 12.67 8.96 -15.57
CA ALA A 127 12.73 8.01 -16.68
C ALA A 127 14.09 7.29 -16.75
N ARG A 128 15.17 7.94 -16.31
CA ARG A 128 16.54 7.37 -16.25
C ARG A 128 16.66 6.16 -15.33
N LEU A 129 15.81 6.06 -14.32
CA LEU A 129 15.83 4.97 -13.34
C LEU A 129 14.86 3.83 -13.68
N ARG A 130 14.07 3.94 -14.76
CA ARG A 130 13.01 2.95 -15.07
C ARG A 130 13.53 1.52 -15.22
N SER A 131 14.66 1.33 -15.90
CA SER A 131 15.25 0.00 -16.08
C SER A 131 15.75 -0.57 -14.75
N GLY A 132 16.52 0.21 -14.00
CA GLY A 132 17.02 -0.17 -12.66
C GLY A 132 15.88 -0.47 -11.68
N PHE A 133 14.81 0.33 -11.70
CA PHE A 133 13.62 0.12 -10.89
C PHE A 133 12.92 -1.21 -11.22
N ARG A 134 12.83 -1.59 -12.50
CA ARG A 134 12.27 -2.90 -12.89
C ARG A 134 13.11 -4.06 -12.39
N THR A 135 14.43 -3.94 -12.45
CA THR A 135 15.35 -4.95 -11.88
C THR A 135 15.17 -5.07 -10.38
N TRP A 136 15.19 -3.94 -9.67
CA TRP A 136 14.93 -3.88 -8.22
C TRP A 136 13.55 -4.46 -7.85
N TRP A 137 12.51 -4.12 -8.62
CA TRP A 137 11.16 -4.62 -8.38
C TRP A 137 11.11 -6.15 -8.44
N SER A 138 11.77 -6.77 -9.41
CA SER A 138 11.78 -8.22 -9.55
C SER A 138 12.43 -8.94 -8.36
N SER A 139 13.40 -8.32 -7.68
CA SER A 139 13.97 -8.86 -6.44
C SER A 139 13.13 -8.51 -5.20
N GLU A 140 12.48 -7.35 -5.17
CA GLU A 140 11.76 -6.86 -4.00
C GLU A 140 10.32 -7.41 -3.89
N ALA A 141 9.58 -7.41 -5.00
CA ALA A 141 8.16 -7.72 -5.05
C ALA A 141 7.90 -9.19 -5.44
N THR A 142 8.53 -10.12 -4.73
CA THR A 142 8.34 -11.56 -4.92
C THR A 142 6.92 -12.00 -4.55
N ALA A 143 6.49 -13.16 -5.04
CA ALA A 143 5.14 -13.67 -4.76
C ALA A 143 4.83 -13.78 -3.26
N ASP A 144 5.81 -14.24 -2.47
CA ASP A 144 5.71 -14.33 -1.01
C ASP A 144 5.53 -12.95 -0.38
N ARG A 145 6.33 -11.97 -0.78
CA ARG A 145 6.26 -10.60 -0.23
C ARG A 145 4.99 -9.86 -0.60
N LEU A 146 4.39 -10.17 -1.75
CA LEU A 146 3.09 -9.64 -2.14
C LEU A 146 1.92 -10.23 -1.35
N THR A 147 2.17 -11.21 -0.47
CA THR A 147 1.21 -11.65 0.54
C THR A 147 1.18 -10.75 1.77
N ASP A 148 2.11 -9.81 1.94
CA ASP A 148 2.11 -8.85 3.06
C ASP A 148 1.38 -7.55 2.68
N MET A 149 0.37 -7.19 3.49
CA MET A 149 -0.43 -5.98 3.28
C MET A 149 0.41 -4.71 3.29
N ASN A 150 1.27 -4.55 4.29
CA ASN A 150 2.06 -3.36 4.50
C ASN A 150 3.11 -3.20 3.40
N VAL A 151 3.72 -4.30 2.95
CA VAL A 151 4.60 -4.30 1.77
C VAL A 151 3.84 -3.81 0.54
N CYS A 152 2.67 -4.38 0.25
CA CYS A 152 1.85 -3.93 -0.88
C CYS A 152 1.49 -2.44 -0.78
N ARG A 153 1.10 -1.98 0.41
CA ARG A 153 0.75 -0.57 0.67
C ARG A 153 1.93 0.39 0.48
N GLN A 154 3.15 -0.05 0.80
CA GLN A 154 4.38 0.72 0.62
C GLN A 154 4.89 0.70 -0.84
N LEU A 155 4.61 -0.36 -1.60
CA LEU A 155 5.04 -0.49 -3.00
C LEU A 155 4.12 0.23 -4.00
N MET A 156 2.89 0.59 -3.63
CA MET A 156 1.97 1.29 -4.55
C MET A 156 2.53 2.63 -5.05
N PHE A 157 3.07 3.46 -4.16
CA PHE A 157 3.61 4.78 -4.53
C PHE A 157 4.83 4.67 -5.45
N PRO A 158 5.87 3.85 -5.15
CA PRO A 158 6.97 3.65 -6.07
C PRO A 158 6.55 3.15 -7.45
N ALA A 159 5.66 2.15 -7.53
CA ALA A 159 5.19 1.65 -8.81
C ALA A 159 4.46 2.72 -9.63
N TYR A 160 3.72 3.61 -8.98
CA TYR A 160 3.09 4.76 -9.62
C TYR A 160 4.11 5.83 -10.04
N ALA A 161 5.05 6.19 -9.16
CA ALA A 161 6.04 7.24 -9.40
C ALA A 161 6.98 6.92 -10.58
N PHE A 162 7.29 5.65 -10.80
CA PHE A 162 8.09 5.17 -11.93
C PHE A 162 7.27 4.78 -13.16
N ASP A 163 5.95 4.97 -13.14
CA ASP A 163 5.04 4.57 -14.23
C ASP A 163 5.18 3.07 -14.59
N TYR A 164 5.26 2.23 -13.56
CA TYR A 164 5.39 0.79 -13.71
C TYR A 164 4.05 0.10 -13.56
N THR A 165 3.27 0.11 -14.65
CA THR A 165 1.89 -0.40 -14.68
C THR A 165 1.77 -1.86 -14.23
N LEU A 166 2.72 -2.73 -14.61
CA LEU A 166 2.69 -4.14 -14.23
C LEU A 166 2.81 -4.32 -12.72
N GLY A 167 3.75 -3.63 -12.09
CA GLY A 167 3.94 -3.64 -10.64
C GLY A 167 2.75 -3.01 -9.90
N PHE A 168 2.27 -1.86 -10.37
CA PHE A 168 1.13 -1.17 -9.78
C PHE A 168 -0.13 -2.04 -9.80
N ARG A 169 -0.38 -2.72 -10.92
CA ARG A 169 -1.47 -3.70 -11.06
C ARG A 169 -1.30 -4.90 -10.11
N ALA A 170 -0.09 -5.43 -9.95
CA ALA A 170 0.17 -6.56 -9.07
C ALA A 170 -0.18 -6.22 -7.60
N VAL A 171 0.35 -5.11 -7.08
CA VAL A 171 0.10 -4.70 -5.68
C VAL A 171 -1.36 -4.30 -5.43
N THR A 172 -1.98 -3.56 -6.36
CA THR A 172 -3.39 -3.16 -6.20
C THR A 172 -4.33 -4.34 -6.30
N ARG A 173 -4.05 -5.33 -7.18
CA ARG A 173 -4.81 -6.58 -7.24
C ARG A 173 -4.71 -7.33 -5.91
N ALA A 174 -3.51 -7.49 -5.34
CA ALA A 174 -3.33 -8.12 -4.03
C ALA A 174 -4.14 -7.41 -2.93
N LEU A 175 -4.12 -6.07 -2.90
CA LEU A 175 -4.87 -5.25 -1.94
C LEU A 175 -6.39 -5.30 -2.11
N VAL A 176 -6.88 -5.41 -3.35
CA VAL A 176 -8.31 -5.55 -3.63
C VAL A 176 -8.81 -6.93 -3.19
N TYR A 177 -8.09 -7.99 -3.54
CA TYR A 177 -8.57 -9.35 -3.37
C TYR A 177 -8.35 -9.92 -1.98
N ASN A 178 -7.18 -9.71 -1.38
CA ASN A 178 -6.74 -10.49 -0.22
C ASN A 178 -7.00 -9.82 1.12
N TRP A 179 -7.36 -8.53 1.14
CA TRP A 179 -7.46 -7.76 2.38
C TRP A 179 -8.85 -7.17 2.59
N PRO A 180 -9.41 -7.22 3.81
CA PRO A 180 -10.65 -6.53 4.12
C PRO A 180 -10.45 -5.02 4.26
N GLY A 181 -11.55 -4.27 4.40
CA GLY A 181 -11.51 -2.83 4.62
C GLY A 181 -11.00 -1.99 3.44
N HIS A 182 -10.61 -0.74 3.75
CA HIS A 182 -10.14 0.23 2.77
C HIS A 182 -8.67 0.02 2.38
N ILE A 183 -8.41 0.23 1.10
CA ILE A 183 -7.05 0.34 0.57
C ILE A 183 -6.51 1.70 0.97
N THR A 184 -5.35 1.70 1.63
CA THR A 184 -4.62 2.90 2.02
C THR A 184 -3.19 2.76 1.54
N GLU A 185 -2.54 3.88 1.22
CA GLU A 185 -1.09 3.89 1.09
C GLU A 185 -0.43 3.82 2.47
N MET A 186 0.77 3.27 2.55
CA MET A 186 1.59 3.31 3.74
C MET A 186 2.98 3.82 3.38
N ARG A 187 3.46 4.83 4.12
CA ARG A 187 4.85 5.26 4.05
C ARG A 187 5.72 4.33 4.91
N PRO A 188 6.92 3.92 4.47
CA PRO A 188 7.84 3.16 5.31
C PRO A 188 8.22 3.94 6.58
N ASN A 189 8.19 3.26 7.75
CA ASN A 189 8.49 3.87 9.05
C ASN A 189 9.92 4.44 9.18
N ALA A 190 10.86 3.91 8.36
CA ALA A 190 12.24 4.39 8.32
C ALA A 190 12.35 5.83 7.78
N ILE A 191 11.33 6.32 7.08
CA ILE A 191 11.23 7.70 6.60
C ILE A 191 10.75 8.57 7.77
N LYS A 192 11.70 8.97 8.63
CA LYS A 192 11.42 9.96 9.68
C LYS A 192 11.14 11.32 9.05
N HIS A 193 10.29 12.13 9.69
CA HIS A 193 9.91 13.47 9.27
C HIS A 193 11.14 14.39 9.07
N ASN A 194 11.72 14.39 7.88
CA ASN A 194 12.62 15.44 7.46
C ASN A 194 11.75 16.67 7.18
N LEU A 195 11.96 17.70 8.01
CA LEU A 195 11.23 18.96 8.06
C LEU A 195 10.96 19.47 6.64
N ASN A 196 9.68 19.75 6.35
CA ASN A 196 9.14 20.36 5.13
C ASN A 196 8.71 19.43 3.97
N SER A 197 8.78 18.10 4.12
CA SER A 197 8.35 17.15 3.05
C SER A 197 6.94 16.55 3.22
N ASP A 198 6.20 16.96 4.25
CA ASP A 198 4.98 16.28 4.72
C ASP A 198 3.84 16.18 3.68
N ASN A 199 3.94 16.79 2.50
CA ASN A 199 2.83 16.85 1.52
C ASN A 199 3.12 16.33 0.11
N LYS A 200 4.30 15.76 -0.21
CA LYS A 200 4.64 15.42 -1.62
C LYS A 200 4.88 13.94 -1.92
N MET A 201 5.20 13.11 -0.92
CA MET A 201 5.45 11.68 -1.14
C MET A 201 4.19 10.87 -0.87
N HIS A 202 3.20 11.01 -1.74
CA HIS A 202 1.94 10.27 -1.67
C HIS A 202 1.36 10.06 -3.07
N LEU A 203 0.65 8.95 -3.24
CA LEU A 203 -0.28 8.78 -4.33
C LEU A 203 -1.31 9.91 -4.31
N ARG A 204 -1.70 10.34 -5.51
CA ARG A 204 -2.79 11.32 -5.64
C ARG A 204 -4.04 10.74 -4.95
N PRO A 205 -4.73 11.50 -4.07
CA PRO A 205 -5.88 10.99 -3.32
C PRO A 205 -6.95 10.33 -4.21
N ARG A 206 -7.16 10.88 -5.41
CA ARG A 206 -8.09 10.34 -6.40
C ARG A 206 -7.78 8.91 -6.83
N VAL A 207 -6.51 8.51 -6.89
CA VAL A 207 -6.11 7.13 -7.24
C VAL A 207 -6.60 6.17 -6.15
N ILE A 208 -6.34 6.48 -4.88
CA ILE A 208 -6.79 5.67 -3.74
C ILE A 208 -8.33 5.63 -3.65
N GLN A 209 -8.99 6.76 -3.89
CA GLN A 209 -10.45 6.83 -3.94
C GLN A 209 -11.03 5.93 -5.03
N GLN A 210 -10.48 5.97 -6.24
CA GLN A 210 -10.92 5.12 -7.36
C GLN A 210 -10.67 3.63 -7.10
N LEU A 211 -9.54 3.26 -6.49
CA LEU A 211 -9.28 1.88 -6.09
C LEU A 211 -10.31 1.38 -5.08
N ASN A 212 -10.64 2.18 -4.06
CA ASN A 212 -11.66 1.84 -3.07
C ASN A 212 -13.06 1.78 -3.68
N ALA A 213 -13.42 2.71 -4.57
CA ALA A 213 -14.69 2.70 -5.28
C ALA A 213 -14.83 1.44 -6.14
N THR A 214 -13.78 1.06 -6.86
CA THR A 214 -13.75 -0.17 -7.67
C THR A 214 -13.88 -1.43 -6.80
N LYS A 215 -13.20 -1.47 -5.65
CA LYS A 215 -13.33 -2.56 -4.68
C LYS A 215 -14.76 -2.66 -4.13
N ALA A 216 -15.39 -1.53 -3.80
CA ALA A 216 -16.77 -1.48 -3.33
C ALA A 216 -17.76 -1.92 -4.43
N ASP A 217 -17.55 -1.48 -5.68
CA ASP A 217 -18.35 -1.91 -6.83
C ASP A 217 -18.26 -3.41 -7.05
N LEU A 218 -17.07 -4.00 -6.93
CA LEU A 218 -16.88 -5.45 -7.00
C LEU A 218 -17.68 -6.19 -5.93
N ARG A 219 -17.69 -5.71 -4.68
CA ARG A 219 -18.55 -6.26 -3.62
C ARG A 219 -20.03 -6.15 -4.02
N ASN A 220 -20.46 -4.96 -4.43
CA ASN A 220 -21.86 -4.71 -4.79
C ASN A 220 -22.32 -5.59 -5.96
N LYS A 221 -21.45 -5.88 -6.93
CA LYS A 221 -21.73 -6.82 -8.02
C LYS A 221 -21.96 -8.23 -7.50
N ILE A 222 -21.08 -8.73 -6.61
CA ILE A 222 -21.26 -10.04 -5.98
C ILE A 222 -22.61 -10.11 -5.26
N TYR A 223 -22.93 -9.10 -4.45
CA TYR A 223 -24.23 -9.02 -3.76
C TYR A 223 -25.41 -9.05 -4.72
N ARG A 224 -25.38 -8.21 -5.77
CA ARG A 224 -26.46 -8.16 -6.76
C ARG A 224 -26.67 -9.51 -7.42
N CYS A 225 -25.60 -10.19 -7.83
CA CYS A 225 -25.71 -11.51 -8.43
C CYS A 225 -26.35 -12.53 -7.47
N LEU A 226 -25.95 -12.56 -6.19
CA LEU A 226 -26.55 -13.47 -5.20
C LEU A 226 -28.05 -13.18 -4.97
N PHE A 227 -28.45 -11.90 -5.00
CA PHE A 227 -29.84 -11.52 -4.84
C PHE A 227 -30.68 -11.64 -6.12
N MET A 228 -30.07 -11.76 -7.30
CA MET A 228 -30.83 -11.89 -8.55
C MET A 228 -31.64 -13.18 -8.57
N ASP A 229 -31.04 -14.30 -8.19
CA ASP A 229 -31.72 -15.61 -8.14
C ASP A 229 -32.83 -15.63 -7.07
N PHE A 230 -32.53 -15.06 -5.89
CA PHE A 230 -33.52 -14.88 -4.83
C PHE A 230 -34.74 -14.07 -5.30
N ASN A 231 -34.50 -12.92 -5.92
CA ASN A 231 -35.56 -12.04 -6.42
C ASN A 231 -36.35 -12.67 -7.57
N PHE A 232 -35.70 -13.48 -8.41
CA PHE A 232 -36.37 -14.20 -9.48
C PHE A 232 -37.36 -15.21 -8.93
N ILE A 233 -36.94 -16.07 -7.99
CA ILE A 233 -37.81 -17.07 -7.37
C ILE A 233 -38.97 -16.36 -6.65
N LEU A 234 -38.68 -15.34 -5.84
CA LEU A 234 -39.70 -14.61 -5.08
C LEU A 234 -40.78 -13.97 -5.98
N LYS A 235 -40.40 -13.44 -7.15
CA LYS A 235 -41.33 -12.71 -8.03
C LYS A 235 -42.03 -13.58 -9.07
N LYS A 236 -41.41 -14.70 -9.47
CA LYS A 236 -41.84 -15.46 -10.66
C LYS A 236 -42.22 -16.91 -10.37
N ALA A 237 -41.75 -17.51 -9.27
CA ALA A 237 -42.09 -18.88 -8.96
C ALA A 237 -43.57 -18.99 -8.54
N LYS A 238 -44.26 -20.00 -9.09
CA LYS A 238 -45.65 -20.33 -8.75
C LYS A 238 -45.78 -21.71 -8.10
N CYS A 239 -44.69 -22.48 -7.99
CA CYS A 239 -44.73 -23.79 -7.34
C CYS A 239 -44.93 -23.61 -5.82
N THR A 240 -45.52 -24.58 -5.15
CA THR A 240 -45.57 -24.63 -3.67
C THR A 240 -44.18 -24.78 -3.04
N CYS A 241 -43.20 -25.24 -3.82
CA CYS A 241 -41.82 -25.51 -3.41
C CYS A 241 -40.92 -24.27 -3.26
N HIS A 242 -41.40 -23.08 -3.64
CA HIS A 242 -40.55 -21.90 -3.78
C HIS A 242 -40.05 -21.37 -2.43
N GLU A 243 -40.89 -21.38 -1.40
CA GLU A 243 -40.53 -20.98 -0.04
C GLU A 243 -39.43 -21.87 0.54
N GLU A 244 -39.56 -23.19 0.37
CA GLU A 244 -38.56 -24.15 0.81
C GLU A 244 -37.24 -23.97 0.05
N THR A 245 -37.31 -23.76 -1.27
CA THR A 245 -36.13 -23.49 -2.10
C THR A 245 -35.40 -22.23 -1.65
N LEU A 246 -36.14 -21.14 -1.40
CA LEU A 246 -35.58 -19.88 -0.88
C LEU A 246 -34.98 -20.06 0.52
N CYS A 247 -35.65 -20.80 1.38
CA CYS A 247 -35.16 -21.08 2.73
C CYS A 247 -33.85 -21.87 2.69
N ASN A 248 -33.78 -22.93 1.88
CA ASN A 248 -32.58 -23.73 1.71
C ASN A 248 -31.45 -22.93 1.04
N TYR A 249 -31.78 -22.01 0.11
CA TYR A 249 -30.80 -21.09 -0.49
C TYR A 249 -30.10 -20.25 0.57
N LEU A 250 -30.90 -19.57 1.40
CA LEU A 250 -30.39 -18.70 2.44
C LEU A 250 -29.63 -19.50 3.52
N ARG A 251 -30.07 -20.70 3.86
CA ARG A 251 -29.36 -21.62 4.77
C ARG A 251 -28.01 -22.03 4.20
N GLU A 252 -27.95 -22.38 2.93
CA GLU A 252 -26.71 -22.79 2.28
C GLU A 252 -25.72 -21.62 2.16
N LEU A 253 -26.19 -20.43 1.77
CA LEU A 253 -25.39 -19.21 1.80
C LEU A 253 -24.88 -18.87 3.20
N SER A 254 -25.71 -19.09 4.22
CA SER A 254 -25.32 -18.94 5.63
C SER A 254 -24.23 -19.94 6.02
N ARG A 255 -24.35 -21.21 5.62
CA ARG A 255 -23.39 -22.27 5.92
C ARG A 255 -21.99 -21.95 5.41
N ILE A 256 -21.89 -21.32 4.23
CA ILE A 256 -20.62 -20.91 3.64
C ILE A 256 -20.15 -19.51 4.09
N GLY A 257 -20.89 -18.83 4.96
CA GLY A 257 -20.57 -17.51 5.50
C GLY A 257 -20.71 -16.36 4.49
N VAL A 258 -21.56 -16.52 3.47
CA VAL A 258 -21.85 -15.48 2.45
C VAL A 258 -23.31 -15.05 2.58
N GLN A 259 -23.68 -14.70 3.81
CA GLN A 259 -25.06 -14.35 4.12
C GLN A 259 -25.36 -12.95 3.56
N PRO A 260 -26.34 -12.80 2.65
CA PRO A 260 -26.57 -11.51 1.98
C PRO A 260 -27.09 -10.41 2.91
N LEU A 261 -27.75 -10.79 4.02
CA LEU A 261 -28.29 -9.91 5.05
C LEU A 261 -27.37 -9.83 6.29
N GLY A 262 -26.25 -10.55 6.30
CA GLY A 262 -25.32 -10.58 7.42
C GLY A 262 -24.34 -9.40 7.40
N GLY A 263 -23.95 -8.93 8.58
CA GLY A 263 -22.95 -7.87 8.75
C GLY A 263 -21.49 -8.31 8.48
N GLU A 264 -21.25 -9.57 8.15
CA GLU A 264 -19.89 -10.15 8.09
C GLU A 264 -19.15 -9.84 6.79
N LEU A 265 -19.87 -9.72 5.67
CA LEU A 265 -19.28 -9.55 4.34
C LEU A 265 -18.41 -8.30 4.16
N PRO A 266 -18.75 -7.12 4.72
CA PRO A 266 -17.85 -5.96 4.73
C PRO A 266 -16.47 -6.22 5.38
N HIS A 267 -16.42 -7.17 6.33
CA HIS A 267 -15.21 -7.55 7.06
C HIS A 267 -14.40 -8.65 6.37
N ARG A 268 -14.89 -9.18 5.26
CA ARG A 268 -14.20 -10.21 4.47
C ARG A 268 -13.46 -9.62 3.28
N SER A 269 -12.37 -10.28 2.89
CA SER A 269 -11.71 -9.99 1.63
C SER A 269 -12.56 -10.48 0.45
N ILE A 270 -12.35 -9.93 -0.74
CA ILE A 270 -13.07 -10.39 -1.94
C ILE A 270 -12.74 -11.87 -2.21
N LYS A 271 -11.47 -12.25 -2.01
CA LYS A 271 -11.01 -13.62 -2.19
C LYS A 271 -11.76 -14.56 -1.25
N ASP A 272 -11.87 -14.23 0.04
CA ASP A 272 -12.60 -15.07 1.00
C ASP A 272 -14.06 -15.27 0.59
N ILE A 273 -14.71 -14.23 0.08
CA ILE A 273 -16.10 -14.30 -0.40
C ILE A 273 -16.18 -15.26 -1.59
N ILE A 274 -15.32 -15.11 -2.60
CA ILE A 274 -15.28 -15.97 -3.78
C ILE A 274 -14.97 -17.43 -3.41
N ASP A 275 -13.96 -17.65 -2.56
CA ASP A 275 -13.57 -18.97 -2.10
C ASP A 275 -14.70 -19.64 -1.29
N SER A 276 -15.44 -18.87 -0.49
CA SER A 276 -16.65 -19.35 0.18
C SER A 276 -17.75 -19.73 -0.81
N LEU A 277 -18.00 -18.90 -1.83
CA LEU A 277 -19.00 -19.20 -2.86
C LEU A 277 -18.66 -20.49 -3.63
N GLY A 278 -17.37 -20.78 -3.84
CA GLY A 278 -16.92 -22.04 -4.41
C GLY A 278 -17.27 -23.29 -3.58
N ARG A 279 -17.66 -23.12 -2.31
CA ARG A 279 -18.12 -24.21 -1.42
C ARG A 279 -19.63 -24.38 -1.40
N PHE A 280 -20.38 -23.61 -2.18
CA PHE A 280 -21.83 -23.75 -2.30
C PHE A 280 -22.19 -25.14 -2.84
N ASN A 281 -23.11 -25.84 -2.17
CA ASN A 281 -23.56 -27.17 -2.58
C ASN A 281 -25.07 -27.18 -2.85
N GLU A 282 -25.43 -27.34 -4.12
CA GLU A 282 -26.82 -27.48 -4.56
C GLU A 282 -27.53 -28.71 -3.98
N GLU A 283 -26.82 -29.75 -3.55
CA GLU A 283 -27.44 -30.92 -2.93
C GLU A 283 -28.07 -30.58 -1.58
N ASN A 284 -27.51 -29.61 -0.85
CA ASN A 284 -28.08 -29.11 0.40
C ASN A 284 -29.37 -28.31 0.18
N MET A 285 -29.66 -27.92 -1.07
CA MET A 285 -30.88 -27.23 -1.46
C MET A 285 -32.08 -28.15 -1.57
N ARG A 286 -31.83 -29.43 -1.83
CA ARG A 286 -32.87 -30.43 -2.02
C ARG A 286 -33.27 -30.96 -0.66
N SER A 287 -34.55 -30.86 -0.34
CA SER A 287 -35.12 -31.51 0.84
C SER A 287 -34.69 -32.98 0.87
N LYS A 288 -33.90 -33.39 1.87
CA LYS A 288 -33.81 -34.81 2.21
C LYS A 288 -35.25 -35.22 2.49
N LYS A 289 -35.83 -36.10 1.65
CA LYS A 289 -37.14 -36.68 1.92
C LYS A 289 -37.13 -37.11 3.39
N ALA A 290 -38.04 -36.55 4.19
CA ALA A 290 -38.18 -36.96 5.58
C ALA A 290 -38.28 -38.49 5.61
N PRO A 291 -37.55 -39.21 6.48
CA PRO A 291 -37.99 -40.55 6.81
C PRO A 291 -39.42 -40.41 7.30
N THR A 292 -40.32 -41.20 6.74
CA THR A 292 -41.74 -41.25 7.08
C THR A 292 -41.88 -41.55 8.57
N VAL A 293 -41.89 -40.53 9.43
CA VAL A 293 -42.20 -40.72 10.85
C VAL A 293 -43.70 -40.81 10.94
N ARG A 294 -44.20 -42.05 11.05
CA ARG A 294 -45.55 -42.34 11.53
C ARG A 294 -45.69 -41.74 12.93
N GLY A 295 -46.63 -40.79 13.05
CA GLY A 295 -47.39 -40.48 14.25
C GLY A 295 -46.60 -39.95 15.45
N VAL A 296 -46.69 -38.65 15.69
CA VAL A 296 -46.86 -38.15 17.07
C VAL A 296 -47.86 -36.99 17.03
N HIS A 297 -48.96 -37.17 17.76
CA HIS A 297 -49.97 -36.17 18.08
C HIS A 297 -49.31 -34.92 18.70
N PHE A 298 -49.61 -33.74 18.16
CA PHE A 298 -49.47 -32.50 18.94
C PHE A 298 -50.79 -32.27 19.69
N SER A 299 -50.74 -32.46 21.01
CA SER A 299 -51.76 -32.01 21.95
C SER A 299 -51.61 -30.50 22.16
N SER A 300 -52.69 -29.76 21.96
CA SER A 300 -52.87 -28.41 22.48
C SER A 300 -52.68 -28.40 24.00
N THR A 301 -51.82 -27.51 24.53
CA THR A 301 -52.10 -26.81 25.79
C THR A 301 -51.35 -25.49 25.90
N THR A 302 -52.14 -24.46 26.22
CA THR A 302 -51.86 -23.12 26.73
C THR A 302 -50.88 -23.08 27.93
N ALA A 303 -50.00 -22.07 27.98
CA ALA A 303 -49.48 -21.42 29.20
C ALA A 303 -48.77 -20.12 28.76
N VAL A 304 -49.37 -18.92 28.87
CA VAL A 304 -49.39 -18.03 30.06
C VAL A 304 -48.04 -17.98 30.79
N PHE A 305 -47.36 -16.84 30.67
CA PHE A 305 -46.41 -16.36 31.69
C PHE A 305 -46.74 -14.91 32.07
N LEU A 306 -46.78 -14.72 33.38
CA LEU A 306 -47.25 -13.58 34.16
C LEU A 306 -46.23 -12.44 34.24
N GLY A 307 -46.72 -11.24 34.54
CA GLY A 307 -45.92 -10.07 34.91
C GLY A 307 -46.78 -8.97 35.52
N SER A 308 -47.25 -9.22 36.73
CA SER A 308 -48.06 -8.38 37.62
C SER A 308 -47.52 -6.97 37.88
N GLY A 309 -48.43 -5.99 37.89
CA GLY A 309 -48.28 -4.68 38.53
C GLY A 309 -49.63 -4.26 39.10
N SER A 310 -49.82 -4.54 40.39
CA SER A 310 -50.97 -4.18 41.21
C SER A 310 -51.12 -2.67 41.36
N HIS A 311 -52.33 -2.14 41.22
CA HIS A 311 -52.89 -1.11 42.10
C HIS A 311 -54.42 -1.23 42.19
N SER A 312 -54.86 -1.24 43.45
CA SER A 312 -56.23 -1.25 43.97
C SER A 312 -57.09 -0.12 43.41
N VAL A 313 -58.41 -0.32 43.35
CA VAL A 313 -59.43 0.50 44.04
C VAL A 313 -60.84 -0.05 43.71
N TYR A 314 -61.53 -0.50 44.77
CA TYR A 314 -62.92 -0.96 44.96
C TYR A 314 -63.40 -2.24 44.26
#